data_AF-A0A927MTC3-F1
#
_entry.id   AF-A0A927MTC3-F1
#
_cell.length_a   1.000
_cell.length_b   1.000
_cell.length_c   1.000
_cell.angle_alpha   90.00
_cell.angle_beta   90.00
_cell.angle_gamma   90.00
#
_symmetry.space_group_name_H-M   'P 1'
#
loop_
_entity.id
_entity.type
_entity.pdbx_description
1 polymer ?
#
loop_
_entity_poly.entity_id
_entity_poly.type
_entity_poly.pdbx_seq_one_letter_code
_entity_poly.pdbx_strand_id
1 'polypeptide(L)'
;MRTVTQVLAAAKAQVSKPSRDWTGWCLAFTRTAWGIKPTGIPDANAAWARAKKKRTSGTAPAGAPIYWAVGRFGHIAISAGDGKCYSTDIRRKGKVDLVPVSEVTSRWNAKHRGWSEDYAGTALPLGTSTPRSPAPRPAPKPAPKPAPKPRARRQYRVRPGDTMGKIAAKHGVTLSALIKANDLADPDVIKVGQLLYLP
;
A
#
# COMPACT_ATOMS: atom_id res chain seq x y z
N MET A 1 -25.00 6.12 -12.86
CA MET A 1 -23.62 5.65 -12.55
C MET A 1 -22.82 6.87 -12.12
N ARG A 2 -21.99 6.76 -11.08
CA ARG A 2 -21.19 7.87 -10.53
C ARG A 2 -19.87 8.04 -11.28
N THR A 3 -19.26 9.21 -11.18
CA THR A 3 -17.89 9.46 -11.68
C THR A 3 -16.84 8.91 -10.71
N VAL A 4 -15.60 8.69 -11.16
CA VAL A 4 -14.49 8.25 -10.30
C VAL A 4 -14.34 9.14 -9.06
N THR A 5 -14.39 10.46 -9.22
CA THR A 5 -14.27 11.42 -8.12
C THR A 5 -15.39 11.23 -7.09
N GLN A 6 -16.63 11.04 -7.53
CA GLN A 6 -17.78 10.80 -6.64
C GLN A 6 -17.66 9.45 -5.91
N VAL A 7 -17.18 8.41 -6.59
CA VAL A 7 -16.94 7.08 -6.00
C VAL A 7 -15.91 7.17 -4.89
N LEU A 8 -14.78 7.82 -5.16
CA LEU A 8 -13.71 8.00 -4.18
C LEU A 8 -14.14 8.87 -3.01
N ALA A 9 -14.90 9.94 -3.26
CA ALA A 9 -15.47 10.77 -2.21
C ALA A 9 -16.43 9.97 -1.32
N ALA A 10 -17.29 9.13 -1.91
CA ALA A 10 -18.19 8.26 -1.16
C ALA A 10 -17.45 7.20 -0.36
N ALA A 11 -16.43 6.57 -0.94
CA ALA A 11 -15.58 5.59 -0.25
C ALA A 11 -14.82 6.23 0.93
N LYS A 12 -14.23 7.41 0.70
CA LYS A 12 -13.56 8.20 1.74
C LYS A 12 -14.52 8.61 2.85
N ALA A 13 -15.74 9.02 2.50
CA ALA A 13 -16.77 9.34 3.48
C ALA A 13 -17.10 8.14 4.38
N GLN A 14 -17.12 6.91 3.85
CA GLN A 14 -17.32 5.70 4.67
C GLN A 14 -16.13 5.40 5.60
N VAL A 15 -14.90 5.82 5.24
CA VAL A 15 -13.73 5.70 6.13
C VAL A 15 -13.86 6.66 7.31
N SER A 16 -14.26 7.92 7.05
CA SER A 16 -14.39 8.97 8.06
C SER A 16 -15.66 8.85 8.90
N LYS A 17 -16.78 8.48 8.27
CA LYS A 17 -18.13 8.35 8.84
C LYS A 17 -18.74 7.05 8.33
N PRO A 18 -18.46 5.90 8.97
CA PRO A 18 -19.05 4.64 8.58
C PRO A 18 -20.57 4.72 8.77
N SER A 19 -21.33 4.59 7.69
CA SER A 19 -22.79 4.78 7.74
C SER A 19 -23.56 3.48 8.00
N ARG A 20 -22.90 2.32 7.89
CA ARG A 20 -23.50 0.98 8.00
C ARG A 20 -22.41 -0.08 8.15
N ASP A 21 -22.76 -1.23 8.71
CA ASP A 21 -21.92 -2.43 8.70
C ASP A 21 -21.84 -3.06 7.32
N TRP A 22 -20.63 -3.13 6.78
CA TRP A 22 -20.33 -3.73 5.47
C TRP A 22 -19.77 -5.16 5.56
N THR A 23 -19.90 -5.82 6.70
CA THR A 23 -19.34 -7.16 6.95
C THR A 23 -19.84 -8.17 5.91
N GLY A 24 -18.93 -8.69 5.07
CA GLY A 24 -19.29 -9.63 4.01
C GLY A 24 -20.03 -9.01 2.81
N TRP A 25 -20.17 -7.69 2.78
CA TRP A 25 -20.87 -6.93 1.75
C TRP A 25 -19.92 -6.12 0.86
N CYS A 26 -18.66 -6.57 0.70
CA CYS A 26 -17.64 -5.87 -0.09
C CYS A 26 -18.12 -5.56 -1.52
N LEU A 27 -18.82 -6.52 -2.16
CA LEU A 27 -19.44 -6.32 -3.47
C LEU A 27 -20.55 -5.27 -3.44
N ALA A 28 -21.40 -5.24 -2.42
CA ALA A 28 -22.47 -4.24 -2.31
C ALA A 28 -21.91 -2.85 -1.99
N PHE A 29 -20.84 -2.76 -1.21
CA PHE A 29 -20.11 -1.52 -0.96
C PHE A 29 -19.61 -0.92 -2.28
N THR A 30 -18.86 -1.69 -3.07
CA THR A 30 -18.29 -1.21 -4.33
C THR A 30 -19.37 -0.85 -5.36
N ARG A 31 -20.48 -1.58 -5.41
CA ARG A 31 -21.65 -1.26 -6.24
C ARG A 31 -22.32 0.03 -5.82
N THR A 32 -22.58 0.18 -4.53
CA THR A 32 -23.21 1.39 -3.96
C THR A 32 -22.33 2.60 -4.19
N ALA A 33 -21.02 2.45 -4.03
CA ALA A 33 -20.06 3.52 -4.30
C ALA A 33 -20.12 3.96 -5.77
N TRP A 34 -20.21 3.03 -6.72
CA TRP A 34 -20.38 3.29 -8.15
C TRP A 34 -21.81 3.68 -8.58
N GLY A 35 -22.79 3.53 -7.69
CA GLY A 35 -24.21 3.72 -8.02
C GLY A 35 -24.68 2.78 -9.13
N ILE A 36 -24.19 1.53 -9.12
CA ILE A 36 -24.59 0.48 -10.07
C ILE A 36 -25.72 -0.35 -9.45
N LYS A 37 -26.84 -0.48 -10.16
CA LYS A 37 -28.00 -1.29 -9.74
C LYS A 37 -27.60 -2.75 -9.48
N PRO A 38 -28.33 -3.52 -8.65
CA PRO A 38 -28.14 -4.97 -8.54
C PRO A 38 -28.18 -5.65 -9.93
N THR A 39 -27.17 -6.43 -10.27
CA THR A 39 -26.92 -7.02 -11.60
C THR A 39 -26.98 -8.56 -11.55
N GLY A 40 -27.53 -9.11 -10.47
CA GLY A 40 -27.57 -10.56 -10.22
C GLY A 40 -26.20 -11.21 -10.00
N ILE A 41 -25.14 -10.42 -9.77
CA ILE A 41 -23.81 -10.95 -9.43
C ILE A 41 -23.80 -11.30 -7.93
N PRO A 42 -23.58 -12.56 -7.56
CA PRO A 42 -23.66 -13.00 -6.17
C PRO A 42 -22.43 -12.58 -5.34
N ASP A 43 -21.23 -12.57 -5.95
CA ASP A 43 -19.99 -12.41 -5.20
C ASP A 43 -18.84 -11.79 -6.03
N ALA A 44 -17.71 -11.50 -5.36
CA ALA A 44 -16.56 -10.87 -5.98
C ALA A 44 -15.84 -11.77 -6.99
N ASN A 45 -15.86 -13.09 -6.78
CA ASN A 45 -15.32 -14.07 -7.74
C ASN A 45 -16.12 -14.05 -9.05
N ALA A 46 -17.45 -14.02 -8.97
CA ALA A 46 -18.34 -13.90 -10.11
C ALA A 46 -18.19 -12.56 -10.83
N ALA A 47 -18.00 -11.47 -10.07
CA ALA A 47 -17.70 -10.15 -10.63
C ALA A 47 -16.40 -10.17 -11.44
N TRP A 48 -15.33 -10.76 -10.89
CA TRP A 48 -14.07 -10.95 -11.61
C TRP A 48 -14.22 -11.85 -12.83
N ALA A 49 -14.98 -12.95 -12.72
CA ALA A 49 -15.20 -13.88 -13.84
C ALA A 49 -15.87 -13.17 -15.03
N ARG A 50 -16.90 -12.35 -14.74
CA ARG A 50 -17.67 -11.58 -15.72
C ARG A 50 -16.95 -10.35 -16.28
N ALA A 51 -15.91 -9.86 -15.61
CA ALA A 51 -15.18 -8.70 -16.11
C ALA A 51 -14.59 -8.99 -17.50
N LYS A 52 -14.62 -8.03 -18.42
CA LYS A 52 -14.12 -8.23 -19.80
C LYS A 52 -12.72 -7.65 -19.99
N LYS A 53 -12.39 -6.57 -19.28
CA LYS A 53 -11.12 -5.83 -19.36
C LYS A 53 -10.34 -6.00 -18.06
N LYS A 54 -9.89 -7.22 -17.79
CA LYS A 54 -9.10 -7.59 -16.61
C LYS A 54 -7.62 -7.26 -16.83
N ARG A 55 -6.95 -6.80 -15.78
CA ARG A 55 -5.53 -6.47 -15.74
C ARG A 55 -4.91 -7.18 -14.55
N THR A 56 -4.05 -8.16 -14.81
CA THR A 56 -3.33 -8.91 -13.77
C THR A 56 -2.01 -8.25 -13.39
N SER A 57 -1.58 -7.23 -14.14
CA SER A 57 -0.36 -6.46 -13.93
C SER A 57 -0.62 -4.95 -14.00
N GLY A 58 0.31 -4.18 -13.44
CA GLY A 58 0.22 -2.71 -13.38
C GLY A 58 -0.62 -2.18 -12.23
N THR A 59 -0.48 -0.89 -11.97
CA THR A 59 -1.18 -0.21 -10.88
C THR A 59 -2.62 0.09 -11.29
N ALA A 60 -3.58 -0.32 -10.44
CA ALA A 60 -4.99 -0.04 -10.67
C ALA A 60 -5.24 1.48 -10.62
N PRO A 61 -5.84 2.09 -11.67
CA PRO A 61 -6.16 3.50 -11.65
C PRO A 61 -7.21 3.79 -10.58
N ALA A 62 -7.24 5.04 -10.14
CA ALA A 62 -8.23 5.54 -9.20
C ALA A 62 -9.67 5.15 -9.63
N GLY A 63 -10.43 4.58 -8.70
CA GLY A 63 -11.80 4.11 -8.92
C GLY A 63 -11.91 2.68 -9.45
N ALA A 64 -10.85 2.10 -10.00
CA ALA A 64 -10.91 0.75 -10.58
C ALA A 64 -11.19 -0.30 -9.50
N PRO A 65 -12.09 -1.26 -9.75
CA PRO A 65 -12.27 -2.39 -8.86
C PRO A 65 -11.04 -3.31 -8.89
N ILE A 66 -10.55 -3.67 -7.71
CA ILE A 66 -9.46 -4.60 -7.49
C ILE A 66 -10.04 -5.87 -6.86
N TYR A 67 -9.53 -7.03 -7.25
CA TYR A 67 -10.07 -8.34 -6.88
C TYR A 67 -9.00 -9.22 -6.25
N TRP A 68 -9.42 -9.97 -5.24
CA TRP A 68 -8.62 -11.00 -4.60
C TRP A 68 -9.40 -12.31 -4.55
N ALA A 69 -8.70 -13.40 -4.77
CA ALA A 69 -9.21 -14.73 -4.46
C ALA A 69 -8.92 -15.03 -2.98
N VAL A 70 -9.97 -15.00 -2.17
CA VAL A 70 -9.95 -15.32 -0.74
C VAL A 70 -11.29 -15.95 -0.34
N GLY A 71 -11.23 -17.07 0.37
CA GLY A 71 -12.42 -17.82 0.79
C GLY A 71 -13.34 -18.22 -0.37
N ARG A 72 -14.62 -18.46 -0.06
CA ARG A 72 -15.63 -18.93 -1.02
C ARG A 72 -16.15 -17.82 -1.96
N PHE A 73 -16.24 -16.58 -1.48
CA PHE A 73 -16.88 -15.47 -2.19
C PHE A 73 -15.89 -14.51 -2.87
N GLY A 74 -14.60 -14.63 -2.57
CA GLY A 74 -13.59 -13.67 -3.03
C GLY A 74 -13.72 -12.32 -2.32
N HIS A 75 -12.89 -11.38 -2.72
CA HIS A 75 -12.94 -10.02 -2.19
C HIS A 75 -12.75 -8.98 -3.28
N ILE A 76 -13.45 -7.86 -3.13
CA ILE A 76 -13.40 -6.73 -4.05
C ILE A 76 -13.22 -5.43 -3.27
N ALA A 77 -12.36 -4.56 -3.78
CA ALA A 77 -12.10 -3.23 -3.22
C ALA A 77 -12.05 -2.18 -4.32
N ILE A 78 -12.16 -0.90 -3.95
CA ILE A 78 -12.04 0.21 -4.90
C ILE A 78 -10.62 0.76 -4.83
N SER A 79 -9.90 0.81 -5.95
CA SER A 79 -8.60 1.46 -6.02
C SER A 79 -8.72 2.93 -5.65
N ALA A 80 -7.92 3.38 -4.68
CA ALA A 80 -7.76 4.80 -4.38
C ALA A 80 -6.72 5.47 -5.29
N GLY A 81 -6.02 4.69 -6.12
CA GLY A 81 -4.79 5.11 -6.79
C GLY A 81 -3.53 4.86 -5.95
N ASP A 82 -2.36 4.98 -6.57
CA ASP A 82 -1.04 4.86 -5.93
C ASP A 82 -0.83 3.57 -5.13
N GLY A 83 -1.41 2.45 -5.57
CA GLY A 83 -1.28 1.14 -4.90
C GLY A 83 -2.09 1.01 -3.59
N LYS A 84 -3.03 1.93 -3.32
CA LYS A 84 -3.95 1.87 -2.19
C LYS A 84 -5.37 1.53 -2.65
N CYS A 85 -6.17 0.97 -1.75
CA CYS A 85 -7.57 0.68 -1.98
C CYS A 85 -8.43 0.99 -0.76
N TYR A 86 -9.68 1.35 -1.02
CA TYR A 86 -10.75 1.39 -0.04
C TYR A 86 -11.36 0.00 0.04
N SER A 87 -11.12 -0.67 1.16
CA SER A 87 -11.52 -2.05 1.39
C SER A 87 -12.28 -2.16 2.70
N THR A 88 -13.30 -3.00 2.74
CA THR A 88 -14.02 -3.33 3.97
C THR A 88 -13.29 -4.42 4.74
N ASP A 89 -13.51 -4.46 6.06
CA ASP A 89 -13.14 -5.57 6.96
C ASP A 89 -11.62 -5.83 7.14
N ILE A 90 -10.75 -4.92 6.68
CA ILE A 90 -9.29 -5.14 6.74
C ILE A 90 -8.74 -4.91 8.15
N ARG A 91 -8.94 -3.72 8.70
CA ARG A 91 -8.45 -3.34 10.03
C ARG A 91 -9.59 -3.34 11.04
N ARG A 92 -10.77 -2.91 10.60
CA ARG A 92 -11.98 -2.82 11.42
C ARG A 92 -13.10 -3.61 10.75
N LYS A 93 -13.61 -4.63 11.45
CA LYS A 93 -14.75 -5.44 10.99
C LYS A 93 -15.96 -4.54 10.73
N GLY A 94 -16.62 -4.72 9.60
CA GLY A 94 -17.78 -3.94 9.14
C GLY A 94 -17.47 -2.53 8.63
N LYS A 95 -16.22 -2.05 8.70
CA LYS A 95 -15.85 -0.68 8.32
C LYS A 95 -14.99 -0.66 7.07
N VAL A 96 -15.03 0.48 6.38
CA VAL A 96 -14.15 0.77 5.23
C VAL A 96 -12.86 1.38 5.76
N ASP A 97 -11.73 0.86 5.31
CA ASP A 97 -10.40 1.39 5.60
C ASP A 97 -9.67 1.69 4.29
N LEU A 98 -8.88 2.77 4.29
CA LEU A 98 -7.93 3.05 3.21
C LEU A 98 -6.62 2.34 3.54
N VAL A 99 -6.31 1.28 2.80
CA VAL A 99 -5.14 0.43 3.05
C VAL A 99 -4.35 0.20 1.75
N PRO A 100 -3.05 -0.14 1.83
CA PRO A 100 -2.31 -0.65 0.68
C PRO A 100 -2.93 -1.95 0.15
N VAL A 101 -2.93 -2.13 -1.17
CA VAL A 101 -3.37 -3.38 -1.83
C VAL A 101 -2.59 -4.59 -1.30
N SER A 102 -1.30 -4.41 -1.01
CA SER A 102 -0.43 -5.44 -0.41
C SER A 102 -0.87 -5.84 1.00
N GLU A 103 -1.41 -4.91 1.80
CA GLU A 103 -1.86 -5.20 3.16
C GLU A 103 -3.04 -6.18 3.14
N VAL A 104 -3.96 -6.03 2.18
CA VAL A 104 -5.09 -6.97 1.99
C VAL A 104 -4.58 -8.38 1.69
N THR A 105 -3.61 -8.49 0.77
CA THR A 105 -2.97 -9.75 0.40
C THR A 105 -2.29 -10.40 1.61
N SER A 106 -1.48 -9.65 2.35
CA SER A 106 -0.72 -10.18 3.49
C SER A 106 -1.61 -10.55 4.68
N ARG A 107 -2.61 -9.73 5.01
CA ARG A 107 -3.46 -9.97 6.20
C ARG A 107 -4.33 -11.21 6.08
N TRP A 108 -4.78 -11.53 4.87
CA TRP A 108 -5.69 -12.65 4.62
C TRP A 108 -5.04 -13.78 3.83
N ASN A 109 -3.72 -13.72 3.62
CA ASN A 109 -3.00 -14.59 2.69
C ASN A 109 -3.74 -14.72 1.34
N ALA A 110 -4.34 -13.60 0.89
CA ALA A 110 -5.27 -13.57 -0.21
C ALA A 110 -4.51 -13.45 -1.53
N LYS A 111 -4.89 -14.24 -2.55
CA LYS A 111 -4.24 -14.14 -3.86
C LYS A 111 -4.78 -12.93 -4.62
N HIS A 112 -3.98 -11.86 -4.70
CA HIS A 112 -4.29 -10.70 -5.54
C HIS A 112 -4.42 -11.14 -7.00
N ARG A 113 -5.61 -10.99 -7.58
CA ARG A 113 -5.88 -11.36 -8.98
C ARG A 113 -5.52 -10.24 -9.93
N GLY A 114 -5.71 -9.00 -9.49
CA GLY A 114 -5.56 -7.81 -10.31
C GLY A 114 -6.80 -6.92 -10.24
N TRP A 115 -6.96 -6.07 -11.24
CA TRP A 115 -8.02 -5.07 -11.31
C TRP A 115 -8.73 -5.14 -12.67
N SER A 116 -9.89 -4.51 -12.82
CA SER A 116 -10.58 -4.44 -14.11
C SER A 116 -10.98 -3.01 -14.48
N GLU A 117 -10.97 -2.73 -15.78
CA GLU A 117 -11.44 -1.44 -16.32
C GLU A 117 -12.97 -1.34 -16.36
N ASP A 118 -13.64 -2.47 -16.17
CA ASP A 118 -15.09 -2.61 -16.15
C ASP A 118 -15.55 -3.23 -14.83
N TYR A 119 -16.78 -2.93 -14.44
CA TYR A 119 -17.44 -3.56 -13.32
C TYR A 119 -18.26 -4.74 -13.81
N ALA A 120 -17.64 -5.93 -13.86
CA ALA A 120 -18.27 -7.18 -14.25
C ALA A 120 -19.03 -7.10 -15.59
N GLY A 121 -18.37 -6.53 -16.61
CA GLY A 121 -18.91 -6.31 -17.96
C GLY A 121 -19.49 -4.92 -18.18
N THR A 122 -19.74 -4.16 -17.11
CA THR A 122 -20.23 -2.77 -17.20
C THR A 122 -19.04 -1.82 -17.33
N ALA A 123 -18.88 -1.17 -18.49
CA ALA A 123 -17.80 -0.19 -18.68
C ALA A 123 -17.88 0.92 -17.61
N LEU A 124 -16.78 1.11 -16.89
CA LEU A 124 -16.66 2.19 -15.93
C LEU A 124 -16.03 3.40 -16.64
N PRO A 125 -16.46 4.64 -16.33
CA PRO A 125 -15.80 5.85 -16.79
C PRO A 125 -14.49 6.08 -15.99
N LEU A 126 -13.63 5.05 -15.95
CA LEU A 126 -12.25 5.18 -15.57
C LEU A 126 -11.61 5.95 -16.72
N GLY A 127 -11.48 7.27 -16.56
CA GLY A 127 -10.92 8.13 -17.60
C GLY A 127 -9.65 7.49 -18.17
N THR A 128 -9.52 7.52 -19.50
CA THR A 128 -8.37 7.01 -20.23
C THR A 128 -7.08 7.36 -19.49
N SER A 129 -6.37 6.34 -19.02
CA SER A 129 -4.92 6.33 -18.84
C SER A 129 -4.26 7.69 -18.58
N THR A 130 -4.42 8.25 -17.38
CA THR A 130 -3.52 9.24 -16.75
C THR A 130 -3.34 10.59 -17.49
N PRO A 131 -3.42 11.78 -16.86
CA PRO A 131 -2.31 12.70 -17.04
C PRO A 131 -1.12 11.97 -16.43
N ARG A 132 -0.26 11.38 -17.27
CA ARG A 132 1.14 11.16 -16.90
C ARG A 132 1.53 12.45 -16.19
N SER A 133 1.68 12.45 -14.86
CA SER A 133 2.54 13.43 -14.23
C SER A 133 3.81 13.37 -15.07
N PRO A 134 4.22 14.45 -15.76
CA PRO A 134 5.17 14.36 -16.86
C PRO A 134 6.33 13.51 -16.36
N ALA A 135 6.66 12.45 -17.10
CA ALA A 135 7.75 11.58 -16.70
C ALA A 135 8.94 12.47 -16.37
N PRO A 136 9.50 12.44 -15.14
CA PRO A 136 10.79 13.07 -14.94
C PRO A 136 11.72 12.29 -15.88
N ARG A 137 12.40 13.04 -16.76
CA ARG A 137 13.63 12.60 -17.41
C ARG A 137 14.49 11.88 -16.34
N PRO A 138 15.18 10.76 -16.62
CA PRO A 138 15.69 9.89 -15.57
C PRO A 138 16.57 10.66 -14.58
N ALA A 139 16.10 10.72 -13.34
CA ALA A 139 16.75 11.28 -12.15
C ALA A 139 16.42 10.36 -10.95
N PRO A 140 17.28 10.26 -9.93
CA PRO A 140 17.45 9.05 -9.09
C PRO A 140 16.28 8.80 -8.11
N LYS A 141 16.15 7.54 -7.67
CA LYS A 141 15.05 6.93 -6.86
C LYS A 141 14.49 7.83 -5.72
N PRO A 142 13.15 7.87 -5.48
CA PRO A 142 12.52 8.75 -4.47
C PRO A 142 12.51 8.18 -3.03
N ALA A 143 12.54 9.11 -2.07
CA ALA A 143 12.68 8.97 -0.61
C ALA A 143 11.38 8.58 0.16
N PRO A 144 11.49 8.06 1.41
CA PRO A 144 10.35 7.75 2.28
C PRO A 144 9.69 8.99 2.92
N LYS A 145 8.40 8.87 3.31
CA LYS A 145 7.57 9.88 4.01
C LYS A 145 8.20 10.38 5.33
N PRO A 146 7.85 11.61 5.81
CA PRO A 146 8.49 12.23 6.96
C PRO A 146 8.20 11.43 8.25
N ALA A 147 9.23 10.76 8.76
CA ALA A 147 9.33 10.29 10.13
C ALA A 147 9.40 11.50 11.08
N PRO A 148 9.02 11.35 12.37
CA PRO A 148 9.17 12.43 13.35
C PRO A 148 10.60 12.94 13.29
N LYS A 149 10.78 14.28 13.29
CA LYS A 149 12.09 14.96 13.15
C LYS A 149 13.18 14.12 13.84
N PRO A 150 14.13 13.51 13.10
CA PRO A 150 15.18 12.76 13.74
C PRO A 150 16.01 13.76 14.53
N ARG A 151 16.09 13.56 15.84
CA ARG A 151 17.23 14.08 16.61
C ARG A 151 18.45 13.64 15.82
N ALA A 152 19.24 14.59 15.31
CA ALA A 152 20.32 14.34 14.37
C ALA A 152 21.19 13.20 14.92
N ARG A 153 21.03 12.00 14.35
CA ARG A 153 21.84 10.84 14.71
C ARG A 153 23.26 11.19 14.28
N ARG A 154 24.17 11.25 15.25
CA ARG A 154 25.56 11.59 14.97
C ARG A 154 26.16 10.48 14.13
N GLN A 155 26.74 10.82 12.99
CA GLN A 155 27.41 9.86 12.11
C GLN A 155 28.92 10.00 12.27
N TYR A 156 29.64 8.88 12.25
CA TYR A 156 31.09 8.84 12.30
C TYR A 156 31.65 8.07 11.11
N ARG A 157 32.64 8.63 10.43
CA ARG A 157 33.33 7.95 9.33
C ARG A 157 34.60 7.31 9.87
N VAL A 158 34.68 5.98 9.76
CA VAL A 158 35.83 5.18 10.20
C VAL A 158 37.09 5.68 9.48
N ARG A 159 38.12 6.02 10.25
CA ARG A 159 39.43 6.45 9.73
C ARG A 159 40.41 5.29 9.78
N PRO A 160 41.52 5.33 9.01
CA PRO A 160 42.59 4.34 9.14
C PRO A 160 43.06 4.24 10.60
N GLY A 161 43.05 3.02 11.16
CA GLY A 161 43.45 2.76 12.55
C GLY A 161 42.34 2.87 13.60
N ASP A 162 41.12 3.25 13.21
CA ASP A 162 39.96 3.19 14.10
C ASP A 162 39.45 1.74 14.25
N THR A 163 39.07 1.38 15.48
CA THR A 163 38.38 0.11 15.79
C THR A 163 37.02 0.41 16.41
N MET A 164 36.05 -0.51 16.30
CA MET A 164 34.71 -0.28 16.85
C MET A 164 34.73 0.09 18.34
N GLY A 165 35.59 -0.56 19.13
CA GLY A 165 35.76 -0.24 20.56
C GLY A 165 36.31 1.18 20.79
N LYS A 166 37.29 1.63 20.00
CA LYS A 166 37.85 2.99 20.11
C LYS A 166 36.84 4.05 19.69
N ILE A 167 36.06 3.81 18.64
CA ILE A 167 35.00 4.72 18.18
C ILE A 167 33.90 4.81 19.25
N ALA A 168 33.46 3.66 19.76
CA ALA A 168 32.43 3.58 20.80
C ALA A 168 32.85 4.36 22.06
N ALA A 169 34.07 4.12 22.57
CA ALA A 169 34.62 4.82 23.73
C ALA A 169 34.78 6.33 23.49
N LYS A 170 35.29 6.74 22.32
CA LYS A 170 35.47 8.15 21.95
C LYS A 170 34.16 8.93 21.87
N HIS A 171 33.07 8.26 21.54
CA HIS A 171 31.74 8.85 21.42
C HIS A 171 30.83 8.56 22.61
N GLY A 172 31.34 7.90 23.66
CA GLY A 172 30.58 7.59 24.87
C GLY A 172 29.42 6.63 24.64
N VAL A 173 29.47 5.80 23.59
CA VAL A 173 28.44 4.80 23.28
C VAL A 173 28.98 3.40 23.55
N THR A 174 28.11 2.46 23.87
CA THR A 174 28.53 1.06 24.08
C THR A 174 28.70 0.36 22.74
N LEU A 175 29.70 -0.53 22.66
CA LEU A 175 29.97 -1.32 21.46
C LEU A 175 28.73 -2.08 20.98
N SER A 176 27.98 -2.70 21.90
CA SER A 176 26.75 -3.43 21.59
C SER A 176 25.65 -2.53 21.03
N ALA A 177 25.51 -1.29 21.52
CA ALA A 177 24.55 -0.34 20.97
C ALA A 177 24.98 0.14 19.58
N LEU A 178 26.29 0.31 19.35
CA LEU A 178 26.85 0.67 18.05
C LEU A 178 26.66 -0.43 17.01
N ILE A 179 26.88 -1.70 17.38
CA ILE A 179 26.64 -2.87 16.51
C ILE A 179 25.17 -2.94 16.13
N LYS A 180 24.27 -2.86 17.11
CA LYS A 180 22.81 -2.89 16.89
C LYS A 180 22.32 -1.71 16.04
N ALA A 181 22.92 -0.54 16.20
CA ALA A 181 22.54 0.66 15.43
C ALA A 181 22.97 0.59 13.96
N ASN A 182 23.91 -0.30 13.61
CA ASN A 182 24.48 -0.44 12.27
C ASN A 182 24.24 -1.82 11.65
N ASP A 183 23.47 -2.68 12.32
CA ASP A 183 23.20 -4.08 11.94
C ASP A 183 24.47 -4.83 11.47
N LEU A 184 25.57 -4.64 12.20
CA LEU A 184 26.84 -5.27 11.85
C LEU A 184 26.88 -6.71 12.36
N ALA A 185 27.10 -7.65 11.45
CA ALA A 185 27.24 -9.07 11.79
C ALA A 185 28.53 -9.34 12.58
N ASP A 186 29.62 -8.63 12.25
CA ASP A 186 30.93 -8.77 12.89
C ASP A 186 31.52 -7.39 13.26
N PRO A 187 31.69 -7.08 14.57
CA PRO A 187 32.23 -5.79 15.01
C PRO A 187 33.73 -5.61 14.72
N ASP A 188 34.48 -6.69 14.55
CA ASP A 188 35.92 -6.63 14.25
C ASP A 188 36.20 -6.36 12.76
N VAL A 189 35.18 -6.44 11.90
CA VAL A 189 35.30 -6.26 10.45
C VAL A 189 34.72 -4.92 10.02
N ILE A 190 35.32 -3.82 10.49
CA ILE A 190 35.00 -2.47 9.98
C ILE A 190 36.01 -2.00 8.94
N LYS A 191 35.50 -1.40 7.86
CA LYS A 191 36.33 -0.90 6.77
C LYS A 191 36.62 0.57 6.94
N VAL A 192 37.86 0.96 6.63
CA VAL A 192 38.24 2.38 6.56
C VAL A 192 37.35 3.09 5.54
N GLY A 193 36.77 4.22 5.95
CA GLY A 193 35.83 5.01 5.17
C GLY A 193 34.36 4.61 5.35
N GLN A 194 34.06 3.53 6.08
CA GLN A 194 32.71 3.10 6.43
C GLN A 194 32.02 4.13 7.32
N LEU A 195 30.73 4.36 7.07
CA LEU A 195 29.92 5.27 7.87
C LEU A 195 29.23 4.47 8.98
N LEU A 196 29.40 4.90 10.23
CA LEU A 196 28.75 4.34 11.40
C LEU A 196 27.74 5.34 11.98
N TYR A 197 26.57 4.84 12.33
CA TYR A 197 25.51 5.55 13.01
C TYR A 197 25.69 5.38 14.52
N LEU A 198 25.97 6.48 15.22
CA LEU A 198 26.03 6.50 16.67
C LEU A 198 24.58 6.60 17.20
N PRO A 199 24.18 5.73 18.16
CA PRO A 199 22.85 5.75 18.76
C PRO A 199 22.55 7.03 19.57
#